data_AF-A0A915E6T9-F1
#
_entry.id   AF-A0A915E6T9-F1
#
_cell.length_a   1.000
_cell.length_b   1.000
_cell.length_c   1.000
_cell.angle_alpha   90.00
_cell.angle_beta   90.00
_cell.angle_gamma   90.00
#
_symmetry.space_group_name_H-M   'P 1'
#
loop_
_entity.id
_entity.type
_entity.pdbx_description
1 polymer ?
#
loop_
_entity_poly.entity_id
_entity_poly.type
_entity_poly.pdbx_seq_one_letter_code
_entity_poly.pdbx_strand_id
1 'polypeptide(L)'
;MGQGMDWRTNGFFPRVTFCDLQTRDIGQSRQHTVQCVLMINMFAEKIYIFLWLWFFVFLFVAIFNFIFWIYRTMSMRSKVYLVMDALKLHNVHPTRSSVQNFISSFLKFDGVVVLRLIDSNAGYVQMADILYQLWTNFYGLNSGSLNSPSPPIFNSEAVAVGMLPRRADLLVHLYRSVAIYRYR
;
A
#
# COMPACT_ATOMS: atom_id res chain seq x y z
N MET A 1 29.93 28.76 9.89
CA MET A 1 31.32 28.27 9.82
C MET A 1 31.26 26.76 9.58
N GLY A 2 31.12 26.34 8.32
CA GLY A 2 31.21 24.92 7.96
C GLY A 2 32.61 24.67 7.43
N GLN A 3 33.48 24.04 8.22
CA GLN A 3 34.77 23.55 7.73
C GLN A 3 34.48 22.50 6.65
N GLY A 4 34.71 22.86 5.39
CA GLY A 4 34.83 21.90 4.31
C GLY A 4 36.08 21.07 4.57
N MET A 5 35.93 19.95 5.28
CA MET A 5 36.98 18.95 5.32
C MET A 5 37.15 18.42 3.90
N ASP A 6 38.33 18.71 3.36
CA ASP A 6 38.72 18.28 2.03
C ASP A 6 38.63 16.75 1.94
N TRP A 7 38.25 16.24 0.77
CA TRP A 7 38.15 14.80 0.49
C TRP A 7 39.44 13.99 0.75
N ARG A 8 40.56 14.70 0.95
CA ARG A 8 41.86 14.14 1.30
C ARG A 8 41.90 13.51 2.70
N THR A 9 41.01 13.88 3.61
CA THR A 9 41.06 13.43 5.01
C THR A 9 40.27 12.15 5.30
N ASN A 10 39.29 11.77 4.47
CA ASN A 10 38.36 10.67 4.80
C ASN A 10 38.76 9.30 4.20
N GLY A 11 39.79 9.23 3.35
CA GLY A 11 40.41 7.99 2.87
C GLY A 11 39.54 7.05 2.01
N PHE A 12 38.22 7.24 1.97
CA PHE A 12 37.31 6.47 1.14
C PHE A 12 37.32 7.02 -0.30
N PHE A 13 37.90 6.23 -1.21
CA PHE A 13 37.92 6.39 -2.68
C PHE A 13 38.34 7.79 -3.19
N PRO A 14 39.61 8.01 -3.54
CA PRO A 14 40.11 9.32 -3.95
C PRO A 14 39.52 9.76 -5.30
N ARG A 15 39.03 11.01 -5.39
CA ARG A 15 38.52 11.63 -6.64
C ARG A 15 39.62 11.82 -7.70
N VAL A 16 40.87 11.85 -7.26
CA VAL A 16 42.08 12.07 -8.06
C VAL A 16 43.12 11.03 -7.67
N THR A 17 43.66 10.30 -8.64
CA THR A 17 44.70 9.28 -8.47
C THR A 17 45.94 9.65 -9.29
N PHE A 18 47.13 9.33 -8.78
CA PHE A 18 48.36 9.46 -9.57
C PHE A 18 48.59 8.16 -10.34
N CYS A 19 48.89 8.26 -11.64
CA CYS A 19 49.23 7.11 -12.48
C CYS A 19 50.62 7.32 -13.08
N ASP A 20 51.46 6.31 -12.94
CA ASP A 20 52.83 6.33 -13.48
C ASP A 20 52.83 5.70 -14.86
N LEU A 21 53.21 6.49 -15.87
CA LEU A 21 53.35 6.05 -17.25
C LEU A 21 54.84 5.85 -17.55
N GLN A 22 55.19 4.68 -18.06
CA GLN A 22 56.54 4.41 -18.55
C GLN A 22 56.56 4.62 -20.06
N THR A 23 57.16 5.72 -20.51
CA THR A 23 57.38 5.97 -21.93
C THR A 23 58.72 5.37 -22.33
N ARG A 24 58.74 4.53 -23.38
CA ARG A 24 59.98 4.01 -23.97
C ARG A 24 60.38 4.89 -25.14
N ASP A 25 61.28 5.84 -24.89
CA ASP A 25 62.06 6.43 -25.97
C ASP A 25 63.15 5.44 -26.39
N ILE A 26 63.47 5.37 -27.69
CA ILE A 26 64.45 4.44 -28.28
C ILE A 26 65.81 4.66 -27.60
N GLY A 27 66.11 3.85 -26.57
CA GLY A 27 67.39 3.86 -25.84
C GLY A 27 67.34 4.24 -24.36
N GLN A 28 66.28 4.83 -23.81
CA GLN A 28 66.23 5.18 -22.38
C GLN A 28 64.79 5.27 -21.85
N SER A 29 64.44 4.46 -20.85
CA SER A 29 63.12 4.52 -20.20
C SER A 29 63.08 5.67 -19.19
N ARG A 30 62.09 6.56 -19.32
CA ARG A 30 61.81 7.63 -18.35
C ARG A 30 60.40 7.44 -17.80
N GLN A 31 60.24 7.58 -16.49
CA GLN A 31 58.95 7.45 -15.82
C GLN A 31 58.36 8.85 -15.61
N HIS A 32 57.12 9.05 -16.05
CA HIS A 32 56.38 10.29 -15.83
C HIS A 32 55.12 10.01 -15.02
N THR A 33 54.87 10.81 -13.99
CA THR A 33 53.69 10.71 -13.14
C THR A 33 52.64 11.71 -13.61
N VAL A 34 51.42 11.24 -13.86
CA VAL A 34 50.31 12.09 -14.30
C VAL A 34 49.16 12.02 -13.31
N GLN A 35 48.41 13.11 -13.22
CA GLN A 35 47.21 13.19 -12.39
C GLN A 35 46.00 12.68 -13.19
N CYS A 36 45.45 11.54 -12.80
CA CYS A 36 44.22 11.00 -13.35
C CYS A 36 43.02 11.38 -12.48
N VAL A 37 41.93 11.81 -13.11
CA VAL A 37 40.67 12.07 -12.42
C VAL A 37 39.77 10.87 -12.62
N LEU A 38 39.33 10.27 -11.52
CA LEU A 38 38.44 9.13 -11.58
C LEU A 38 37.00 9.64 -11.74
N MET A 39 36.65 9.97 -12.99
CA MET A 39 35.36 10.59 -13.31
C MET A 39 34.17 9.76 -12.79
N ILE A 40 34.27 8.43 -12.77
CA ILE A 40 33.25 7.51 -12.23
C ILE A 40 32.91 7.76 -10.76
N ASN A 41 33.90 8.12 -9.93
CA ASN A 41 33.67 8.40 -8.50
C ASN A 41 32.92 9.73 -8.31
N MET A 42 33.26 10.73 -9.13
CA MET A 42 32.56 12.02 -9.12
C MET A 42 31.11 11.88 -9.62
N PHE A 43 30.86 11.02 -10.60
CA PHE A 43 29.51 10.69 -11.05
C PHE A 43 28.69 10.02 -9.94
N ALA A 44 29.28 9.05 -9.23
CA ALA A 44 28.65 8.36 -8.11
C ALA A 44 28.24 9.34 -6.99
N GLU A 45 29.11 10.29 -6.64
CA GLU A 45 28.83 11.31 -5.62
C GLU A 45 27.60 12.15 -5.98
N LYS A 46 27.42 12.55 -7.24
CA LYS A 46 26.30 13.41 -7.66
C LYS A 46 25.00 12.63 -7.84
N ILE A 47 25.04 11.44 -8.44
CA ILE A 47 23.83 10.62 -8.64
C ILE A 47 23.28 10.09 -7.31
N TYR A 48 24.15 9.74 -6.36
CA TYR A 48 23.72 9.24 -5.05
C TYR A 48 22.95 10.32 -4.28
N ILE A 49 23.42 11.57 -4.29
CA ILE A 49 22.72 12.69 -3.64
C ILE A 49 21.36 12.94 -4.31
N PHE A 50 21.28 12.90 -5.64
CA PHE A 50 20.02 13.04 -6.37
C PHE A 50 19.02 11.93 -6.03
N LEU A 51 19.46 10.67 -6.10
CA LEU A 51 18.63 9.51 -5.77
C LEU A 51 18.19 9.53 -4.31
N TRP A 52 19.07 9.91 -3.40
CA TRP A 52 18.76 10.02 -1.98
C TRP A 52 17.63 11.03 -1.75
N LEU A 53 17.74 12.25 -2.28
CA LEU A 53 16.67 13.25 -2.20
C LEU A 53 15.37 12.77 -2.83
N TRP A 54 15.47 12.13 -4.00
CA TRP A 54 14.32 11.59 -4.72
C TRP A 54 13.59 10.50 -3.93
N PHE A 55 14.32 9.59 -3.27
CA PHE A 55 13.73 8.58 -2.38
C PHE A 55 13.02 9.20 -1.19
N PHE A 56 13.53 10.29 -0.61
CA PHE A 56 12.81 11.01 0.44
C PHE A 56 11.48 11.57 -0.09
N VAL A 57 11.47 12.18 -1.28
CA VAL A 57 10.22 12.69 -1.88
C VAL A 57 9.21 11.55 -2.06
N PHE A 58 9.62 10.43 -2.64
CA PHE A 58 8.73 9.28 -2.78
C PHE A 58 8.26 8.69 -1.46
N LEU A 59 9.14 8.64 -0.46
CA LEU A 59 8.79 8.20 0.89
C LEU A 59 7.72 9.11 1.49
N PHE A 60 7.87 10.43 1.39
CA PHE A 60 6.87 11.39 1.87
C PHE A 60 5.52 11.19 1.15
N VAL A 61 5.52 11.09 -0.18
CA VAL A 61 4.29 10.85 -0.95
C VAL A 61 3.61 9.55 -0.52
N ALA A 62 4.38 8.47 -0.34
CA ALA A 62 3.86 7.19 0.11
C ALA A 62 3.25 7.27 1.52
N ILE A 63 3.93 7.94 2.46
CA ILE A 63 3.44 8.17 3.83
C ILE A 63 2.14 8.98 3.81
N PHE A 64 2.09 10.09 3.06
CA PHE A 64 0.87 10.91 2.97
C PHE A 64 -0.29 10.13 2.37
N ASN A 65 -0.05 9.35 1.31
CA ASN A 65 -1.07 8.49 0.72
C ASN A 65 -1.57 7.43 1.73
N PHE A 66 -0.65 6.80 2.45
CA PHE A 66 -0.99 5.80 3.46
C PHE A 66 -1.80 6.40 4.62
N ILE A 67 -1.39 7.56 5.15
CA ILE A 67 -2.12 8.26 6.22
C ILE A 67 -3.51 8.69 5.73
N PHE A 68 -3.62 9.24 4.52
CA PHE A 68 -4.91 9.62 3.95
C PHE A 68 -5.84 8.42 3.79
N TRP A 69 -5.32 7.29 3.30
CA TRP A 69 -6.06 6.03 3.18
C TRP A 69 -6.52 5.50 4.54
N ILE A 70 -5.64 5.52 5.56
CA ILE A 70 -5.99 5.14 6.93
C ILE A 70 -7.09 6.05 7.48
N TYR A 71 -6.92 7.38 7.38
CA TYR A 71 -7.90 8.34 7.90
C TYR A 71 -9.29 8.13 7.27
N ARG A 72 -9.34 7.95 5.94
CA ARG A 72 -10.57 7.59 5.21
C ARG A 72 -11.14 6.25 5.66
N THR A 73 -10.28 5.30 6.00
CA THR A 73 -10.66 3.96 6.44
C THR A 73 -11.23 3.93 7.86
N MET A 74 -10.76 4.82 8.74
CA MET A 74 -11.13 4.81 10.16
C MET A 74 -12.46 5.48 10.51
N SER A 75 -13.12 6.15 9.57
CA SER A 75 -14.43 6.75 9.82
C SER A 75 -15.49 5.71 10.20
N MET A 76 -16.01 5.80 11.44
CA MET A 76 -17.02 4.90 11.98
C MET A 76 -18.31 4.88 11.13
N ARG A 77 -18.68 6.03 10.55
CA ARG A 77 -19.84 6.12 9.66
C ARG A 77 -19.68 5.21 8.44
N SER A 78 -18.51 5.23 7.82
CA SER A 78 -18.22 4.39 6.65
C SER A 78 -18.26 2.90 7.00
N LYS A 79 -17.87 2.50 8.22
CA LYS A 79 -17.97 1.10 8.69
C LYS A 79 -19.43 0.65 8.77
N VAL A 80 -20.29 1.47 9.37
CA VAL A 80 -21.72 1.16 9.51
C VAL A 80 -22.40 1.12 8.14
N TYR A 81 -22.10 2.06 7.24
CA TYR A 81 -22.66 2.07 5.89
C TYR A 81 -22.25 0.84 5.09
N LEU A 82 -20.96 0.47 5.13
CA LEU A 82 -20.44 -0.71 4.44
C LEU A 82 -21.15 -1.99 4.89
N VAL A 83 -21.32 -2.19 6.21
CA VAL A 83 -22.02 -3.37 6.73
C VAL A 83 -23.52 -3.34 6.41
N MET A 84 -24.17 -2.18 6.54
CA MET A 84 -25.59 -2.05 6.20
C MET A 84 -25.87 -2.29 4.72
N ASP A 85 -25.02 -1.76 3.83
CA ASP A 85 -25.18 -1.89 2.38
C ASP A 85 -24.98 -3.35 1.94
N ALA A 86 -23.95 -4.00 2.46
CA ALA A 86 -23.65 -5.40 2.15
C ALA A 86 -24.74 -6.36 2.66
N LEU A 87 -25.33 -6.09 3.84
CA LEU A 87 -26.45 -6.90 4.35
C LEU A 87 -27.75 -6.70 3.56
N LYS A 88 -27.99 -5.50 3.01
CA LYS A 88 -29.13 -5.24 2.13
C LYS A 88 -29.07 -6.07 0.86
N LEU A 89 -27.87 -6.39 0.35
CA LEU A 89 -27.70 -7.26 -0.82
C LEU A 89 -28.31 -8.66 -0.59
N HIS A 90 -28.28 -9.14 0.67
CA HIS A 90 -28.86 -10.42 1.08
C HIS A 90 -30.28 -10.31 1.65
N ASN A 91 -30.99 -9.21 1.36
CA ASN A 91 -32.34 -8.94 1.89
C ASN A 91 -32.42 -8.89 3.43
N VAL A 92 -31.32 -8.59 4.11
CA VAL A 92 -31.31 -8.36 5.56
C VAL A 92 -31.39 -6.87 5.84
N HIS A 93 -32.39 -6.46 6.64
CA HIS A 93 -32.58 -5.07 7.06
C HIS A 93 -32.28 -4.89 8.55
N PRO A 94 -30.99 -4.75 8.93
CA PRO A 94 -30.62 -4.63 10.33
C PRO A 94 -30.81 -3.19 10.86
N THR A 95 -31.14 -3.07 12.15
CA THR A 95 -31.17 -1.78 12.85
C THR A 95 -29.74 -1.24 13.05
N ARG A 96 -29.55 0.09 13.05
CA ARG A 96 -28.22 0.71 13.28
C ARG A 96 -27.56 0.28 14.59
N SER A 97 -28.33 0.11 15.66
CA SER A 97 -27.85 -0.36 16.97
C SER A 97 -27.28 -1.79 16.89
N SER A 98 -27.97 -2.69 16.20
CA SER A 98 -27.54 -4.08 15.97
C SER A 98 -26.23 -4.14 15.19
N VAL A 99 -26.13 -3.35 14.10
CA VAL A 99 -24.90 -3.24 13.30
C VAL A 99 -23.75 -2.68 14.12
N GLN A 100 -24.00 -1.64 14.92
CA GLN A 100 -22.97 -1.04 15.76
C GLN A 100 -22.45 -2.04 16.80
N ASN A 101 -23.34 -2.83 17.42
CA ASN A 101 -22.95 -3.87 18.37
C ASN A 101 -22.13 -4.98 17.70
N PHE A 102 -22.55 -5.44 16.51
CA PHE A 102 -21.79 -6.41 15.73
C PHE A 102 -20.37 -5.91 15.37
N ILE A 103 -20.26 -4.65 14.95
CA ILE A 103 -18.96 -4.03 14.64
C ILE A 103 -18.10 -3.90 15.90
N SER A 104 -18.64 -3.44 17.02
CA SER A 104 -17.83 -3.22 18.24
C SER A 104 -17.46 -4.52 18.97
N SER A 105 -18.34 -5.52 18.94
CA SER A 105 -18.18 -6.76 19.70
C SER A 105 -17.40 -7.83 18.92
N PHE A 106 -17.76 -8.05 17.66
CA PHE A 106 -17.20 -9.13 16.84
C PHE A 106 -16.15 -8.65 15.83
N LEU A 107 -16.55 -7.72 14.95
CA LEU A 107 -15.71 -7.33 13.80
C LEU A 107 -14.50 -6.49 14.20
N LYS A 108 -14.64 -5.69 15.26
CA LYS A 108 -13.64 -4.76 15.79
C LYS A 108 -13.01 -3.91 14.68
N PHE A 109 -11.84 -3.35 14.93
CA PHE A 109 -11.10 -2.59 13.94
C PHE A 109 -10.54 -3.51 12.84
N ASP A 110 -9.92 -4.62 13.24
CA ASP A 110 -9.18 -5.50 12.34
C ASP A 110 -10.07 -6.18 11.30
N GLY A 111 -11.25 -6.68 11.70
CA GLY A 111 -12.19 -7.31 10.79
C GLY A 111 -12.75 -6.36 9.74
N VAL A 112 -12.97 -5.08 10.10
CA VAL A 112 -13.38 -4.05 9.14
C VAL A 112 -12.26 -3.76 8.15
N VAL A 113 -11.00 -3.74 8.59
CA VAL A 113 -9.84 -3.55 7.71
C VAL A 113 -9.70 -4.73 6.75
N VAL A 114 -9.81 -5.96 7.24
CA VAL A 114 -9.78 -7.17 6.41
C VAL A 114 -10.89 -7.17 5.37
N LEU A 115 -12.12 -6.82 5.76
CA LEU A 115 -13.23 -6.74 4.80
C LEU A 115 -13.00 -5.69 3.72
N ARG A 116 -12.41 -4.53 4.06
CA ARG A 116 -12.04 -3.53 3.06
C ARG A 116 -10.89 -3.97 2.16
N LEU A 117 -9.99 -4.78 2.70
CA LEU A 117 -8.93 -5.41 1.91
C LEU A 117 -9.54 -6.39 0.90
N ILE A 118 -10.51 -7.20 1.33
CA ILE A 118 -11.24 -8.12 0.44
C ILE A 118 -12.02 -7.34 -0.61
N ASP A 119 -12.75 -6.28 -0.24
CA ASP A 119 -13.46 -5.39 -1.18
C ASP A 119 -12.52 -4.84 -2.25
N SER A 120 -11.31 -4.41 -1.85
CA SER A 120 -10.32 -3.81 -2.78
C SER A 120 -9.59 -4.83 -3.66
N ASN A 121 -9.50 -6.11 -3.27
CA ASN A 121 -8.72 -7.13 -3.99
C ASN A 121 -9.59 -8.19 -4.70
N ALA A 122 -10.72 -8.57 -4.10
CA ALA A 122 -11.61 -9.63 -4.59
C ALA A 122 -12.96 -9.11 -5.09
N GLY A 123 -13.32 -7.87 -4.76
CA GLY A 123 -14.58 -7.23 -5.17
C GLY A 123 -15.62 -7.15 -4.07
N TYR A 124 -16.58 -6.23 -4.25
CA TYR A 124 -17.61 -5.90 -3.27
C TYR A 124 -18.58 -7.06 -2.99
N VAL A 125 -18.95 -7.83 -4.01
CA VAL A 125 -19.94 -8.93 -3.88
C VAL A 125 -19.38 -10.06 -3.02
N GLN A 126 -18.12 -10.44 -3.27
CA GLN A 126 -17.41 -11.47 -2.51
C GLN A 126 -17.25 -11.07 -1.04
N MET A 127 -16.93 -9.80 -0.80
CA MET A 127 -16.88 -9.25 0.55
C MET A 127 -18.25 -9.30 1.25
N ALA A 128 -19.34 -8.99 0.54
CA ALA A 128 -20.69 -9.01 1.08
C ALA A 128 -21.14 -10.43 1.48
N ASP A 129 -20.84 -11.43 0.65
CA ASP A 129 -21.13 -12.85 0.95
C ASP A 129 -20.44 -13.30 2.25
N ILE A 130 -19.15 -12.99 2.39
CA ILE A 130 -18.37 -13.32 3.60
C ILE A 130 -18.96 -12.61 4.81
N LEU A 131 -19.27 -11.32 4.68
CA LEU A 131 -19.88 -10.55 5.76
C LEU A 131 -21.22 -11.12 6.20
N TYR A 132 -22.07 -11.56 5.26
CA TYR A 132 -23.35 -12.17 5.56
C TYR A 132 -23.18 -13.46 6.38
N GLN A 133 -22.23 -14.33 6.00
CA GLN A 133 -21.92 -15.54 6.77
C GLN A 133 -21.45 -15.19 8.20
N LEU A 134 -20.54 -14.22 8.34
CA LEU A 134 -20.08 -13.74 9.65
C LEU A 134 -21.23 -13.19 10.52
N TRP A 135 -22.16 -12.46 9.91
CA TRP A 135 -23.33 -11.93 10.59
C TRP A 135 -24.23 -13.05 11.12
N THR A 136 -24.58 -14.03 10.28
CA THR A 136 -25.42 -15.16 10.70
C THR A 136 -24.76 -16.00 11.80
N ASN A 137 -23.43 -16.18 11.74
CA ASN A 137 -22.68 -16.91 12.75
C ASN A 137 -22.71 -16.17 14.10
N PHE A 138 -22.48 -14.86 14.12
CA PHE A 138 -22.50 -14.07 15.35
C PHE A 138 -23.84 -14.12 16.09
N TYR A 139 -24.96 -13.96 15.37
CA TYR A 139 -26.28 -14.07 15.97
C TYR A 139 -26.66 -15.51 16.32
N GLY A 140 -26.20 -16.50 15.53
CA GLY A 140 -26.31 -17.92 15.86
C GLY A 140 -25.63 -18.27 17.18
N LEU A 141 -24.38 -17.81 17.37
CA LEU A 141 -23.60 -18.00 18.61
C LEU A 141 -24.25 -17.34 19.82
N ASN A 142 -24.78 -16.12 19.67
CA ASN A 142 -25.40 -15.39 20.77
C ASN A 142 -26.79 -15.94 21.18
N SER A 143 -27.37 -16.84 20.38
CA SER A 143 -28.70 -17.42 20.60
C SER A 143 -28.72 -18.79 21.29
N GLY A 144 -27.56 -19.31 21.72
CA GLY A 144 -27.51 -20.48 22.61
C GLY A 144 -28.08 -21.79 22.01
N SER A 145 -27.84 -22.06 20.73
CA SER A 145 -28.13 -23.35 20.12
C SER A 145 -26.91 -23.85 19.34
N LEU A 146 -26.28 -24.90 19.86
CA LEU A 146 -25.49 -25.86 19.09
C LEU A 146 -26.42 -26.46 18.02
N ASN A 147 -26.53 -25.79 16.87
CA ASN A 147 -26.94 -26.37 15.61
C ASN A 147 -26.41 -25.46 14.50
N SER A 148 -25.24 -25.82 13.98
CA SER A 148 -24.71 -25.28 12.73
C SER A 148 -25.74 -25.44 11.62
N PRO A 149 -26.27 -24.37 11.00
CA PRO A 149 -26.67 -24.47 9.62
C PRO A 149 -25.37 -24.68 8.84
N SER A 150 -25.26 -25.82 8.16
CA SER A 150 -24.22 -26.05 7.15
C SER A 150 -24.12 -24.82 6.23
N PRO A 151 -22.91 -24.47 5.76
CA PRO A 151 -22.76 -23.37 4.81
C PRO A 151 -23.71 -23.62 3.62
N PRO A 152 -24.56 -22.65 3.23
CA PRO A 152 -25.25 -22.76 1.96
C PRO A 152 -24.19 -22.91 0.88
N ILE A 153 -24.39 -23.92 0.04
CA ILE A 153 -23.52 -24.30 -1.06
C ILE A 153 -23.10 -23.06 -1.84
N PHE A 154 -21.80 -22.96 -2.10
CA PHE A 154 -21.20 -22.04 -3.04
C PHE A 154 -21.87 -22.24 -4.41
N ASN A 155 -22.95 -21.51 -4.66
CA ASN A 155 -23.62 -21.52 -5.95
C ASN A 155 -22.69 -20.81 -6.94
N SER A 156 -21.92 -21.62 -7.66
CA SER A 156 -20.90 -21.19 -8.63
C SER A 156 -21.49 -20.34 -9.77
N GLU A 157 -22.81 -20.31 -9.92
CA GLU A 157 -23.53 -19.52 -10.93
C GLU A 157 -23.57 -18.02 -10.60
N ALA A 158 -23.58 -17.62 -9.33
CA ALA A 158 -23.53 -16.19 -8.95
C ALA A 158 -22.12 -15.59 -9.11
N VAL A 159 -21.08 -16.43 -8.94
CA VAL A 159 -19.68 -16.05 -9.11
C VAL A 159 -19.35 -15.77 -10.58
N ALA A 160 -19.97 -16.49 -11.52
CA ALA A 160 -19.77 -16.27 -12.95
C ALA A 160 -20.31 -14.91 -13.44
N VAL A 161 -21.39 -14.40 -12.83
CA VAL A 161 -21.96 -13.09 -13.19
C VAL A 161 -21.08 -11.94 -12.66
N GLY A 162 -20.37 -12.15 -11.54
CA GLY A 162 -19.43 -11.17 -10.95
C GLY A 162 -18.00 -11.21 -11.51
N MET A 163 -17.64 -12.19 -12.33
CA MET A 163 -16.26 -12.38 -12.83
C MET A 163 -15.98 -11.72 -14.20
N LEU A 164 -16.93 -10.97 -14.76
CA LEU A 164 -16.68 -10.19 -15.98
C LEU A 164 -15.81 -8.97 -15.65
N PRO A 165 -14.64 -8.79 -16.30
CA PRO A 165 -13.75 -7.67 -16.03
C PRO A 165 -14.35 -6.42 -16.69
N ARG A 166 -15.22 -5.69 -15.99
CA ARG A 166 -15.60 -4.37 -16.46
C ARG A 166 -14.56 -3.38 -15.96
N ARG A 167 -13.76 -2.87 -16.91
CA ARG A 167 -13.02 -1.60 -16.81
C ARG A 167 -13.81 -0.42 -16.21
N ALA A 168 -15.13 -0.57 -16.00
CA ALA A 168 -15.97 0.30 -15.20
C ALA A 168 -15.60 0.33 -13.71
N ASP A 169 -14.90 -0.65 -13.13
CA ASP A 169 -14.61 -0.67 -11.68
C ASP A 169 -13.66 0.44 -11.23
N LEU A 170 -12.73 0.89 -12.08
CA LEU A 170 -11.89 2.05 -11.76
C LEU A 170 -12.73 3.33 -11.70
N LEU A 171 -13.68 3.48 -12.63
CA LEU A 171 -14.63 4.59 -12.64
C LEU A 171 -15.65 4.48 -11.50
N VAL A 172 -16.08 3.28 -11.10
CA VAL A 172 -17.00 3.08 -9.98
C VAL A 172 -16.28 3.29 -8.64
N HIS A 173 -15.01 2.90 -8.49
CA HIS A 173 -14.20 3.22 -7.32
C HIS A 173 -13.90 4.72 -7.22
N LEU A 174 -13.62 5.38 -8.33
CA LEU A 174 -13.50 6.85 -8.38
C LEU A 174 -14.85 7.53 -8.11
N TYR A 175 -15.95 7.03 -8.68
CA TYR A 175 -17.29 7.57 -8.50
C TYR A 175 -17.82 7.36 -7.08
N ARG A 176 -17.59 6.20 -6.43
CA ARG A 176 -17.88 5.99 -5.00
C ARG A 176 -16.97 6.84 -4.11
N SER A 177 -15.70 7.01 -4.48
CA SER A 177 -14.77 7.90 -3.76
C SER A 177 -15.16 9.37 -3.82
N VAL A 178 -15.76 9.80 -4.93
CA VAL A 178 -16.30 11.15 -5.19
C VAL A 178 -17.72 11.32 -4.62
N ALA A 179 -18.57 10.30 -4.66
CA ALA A 179 -19.92 10.32 -4.07
C ALA A 179 -19.87 10.45 -2.54
N ILE A 180 -18.87 9.84 -1.89
CA ILE A 180 -18.57 10.06 -0.47
C ILE A 180 -18.17 11.53 -0.20
N TYR A 181 -17.62 12.24 -1.19
CA TYR A 181 -17.28 13.67 -1.10
C TYR A 181 -18.46 14.60 -1.42
N ARG A 182 -19.53 14.11 -2.06
CA ARG A 182 -20.69 14.92 -2.51
C ARG A 182 -21.82 15.04 -1.48
N TYR A 183 -21.63 14.52 -0.26
CA TYR A 183 -22.55 14.68 0.88
C TYR A 183 -21.91 15.53 1.99
N ARG A 184 -21.27 16.63 1.60
CA ARG A 184 -21.01 17.78 2.46
C ARG A 184 -21.72 18.99 1.88
#